data_AF-A0A7S3T855-F1
#
_entry.id   AF-A0A7S3T855-F1
#
_cell.length_a   1.000
_cell.length_b   1.000
_cell.length_c   1.000
_cell.angle_alpha   90.00
_cell.angle_beta   90.00
_cell.angle_gamma   90.00
#
_symmetry.space_group_name_H-M   'P 1'
#
loop_
_entity.id
_entity.type
_entity.pdbx_description
1 polymer ?
#
loop_
_entity_poly.entity_id
_entity_poly.type
_entity_poly.pdbx_seq_one_letter_code
_entity_poly.pdbx_strand_id
1 'polypeptide(L)'
;GEGGGGRLTSPPMRVHLLHSSVPLASQRAALEQSTAGGPRKVVLATSIAETSITIPDASIVIDAGRTRVSAWDAASRVSALRTELASADAAAQRAGRVGRVGPGTVYRLYSRAAAARRAAAAEPEIVRSSLDGLFLQAEEMAAGGSAAALLAATPDPPPAAAVALAGRRLLALGAVRSAASPPAEGCDEEGLLPEAASREQGYSSGRGSTGLTALGALLASLPVEPDVGRMLLLGCLLGEEPLAASLAAVLATPRALALAALVPRDASSYSSSSWAASSAASSDASDLILAAAAVAGRGGAAASLAAAAGAAGLSAELALARAVRLDLRRRLRRHGFAPLRRVAPRHEAFES
;
A
#
# COMPACT_ATOMS: atom_id res chain seq x y z
N GLY A 1 -4.33 12.14 62.41
CA GLY A 1 -3.33 12.33 61.34
C GLY A 1 -4.00 12.06 60.03
N GLU A 2 -4.55 13.10 59.41
CA GLU A 2 -5.25 13.00 58.13
C GLU A 2 -4.23 12.97 56.99
N GLY A 3 -4.20 11.85 56.26
CA GLY A 3 -3.37 11.68 55.08
C GLY A 3 -3.90 12.54 53.95
N GLY A 4 -3.20 13.63 53.63
CA GLY A 4 -3.47 14.50 52.50
C GLY A 4 -3.39 13.73 51.18
N GLY A 5 -4.54 13.30 50.67
CA GLY A 5 -4.72 12.84 49.30
C GLY A 5 -4.57 14.00 48.32
N GLY A 6 -3.34 14.48 48.14
CA GLY A 6 -3.02 15.47 47.13
C GLY A 6 -3.36 14.92 45.75
N ARG A 7 -4.43 15.42 45.13
CA ARG A 7 -4.66 15.22 43.69
C ARG A 7 -3.41 15.73 42.96
N LEU A 8 -2.73 14.83 42.25
CA LEU A 8 -1.67 15.20 41.32
C LEU A 8 -2.27 16.17 40.28
N THR A 9 -2.03 17.46 40.44
CA THR A 9 -2.37 18.46 39.43
C THR A 9 -1.37 18.29 38.29
N SER A 10 -1.79 17.57 37.24
CA SER A 10 -0.96 17.43 36.05
C SER A 10 -0.84 18.79 35.34
N PRO A 11 0.36 19.18 34.87
CA PRO A 11 0.48 20.36 34.03
C PRO A 11 -0.37 20.17 32.76
N PRO A 12 -0.86 21.25 32.12
CA PRO A 12 -1.61 21.13 30.89
C PRO A 12 -0.81 20.33 29.86
N MET A 13 -1.46 19.41 29.15
CA MET A 13 -0.81 18.48 28.22
C MET A 13 -1.29 18.76 26.79
N ARG A 14 -0.36 18.63 25.83
CA ARG A 14 -0.68 18.70 24.40
C ARG A 14 -0.31 17.38 23.74
N VAL A 15 -1.31 16.67 23.23
CA VAL A 15 -1.14 15.36 22.61
C VAL A 15 -1.02 15.50 21.10
N HIS A 16 0.01 14.89 20.53
CA HIS A 16 0.25 14.79 19.09
C HIS A 16 0.24 13.32 18.67
N LEU A 17 -0.28 13.05 17.48
CA LEU A 17 -0.24 11.72 16.86
C LEU A 17 0.87 11.67 15.82
N LEU A 18 1.68 10.61 15.84
CA LEU A 18 2.71 10.34 14.85
C LEU A 18 2.48 8.94 14.25
N HIS A 19 1.89 8.93 13.06
CA HIS A 19 1.56 7.71 12.33
C HIS A 19 1.62 8.00 10.83
N SER A 20 1.95 7.01 10.01
CA SER A 20 2.08 7.15 8.55
C SER A 20 0.79 7.66 7.88
N SER A 21 -0.36 7.39 8.49
CA SER A 21 -1.67 7.80 7.98
C SER A 21 -2.09 9.22 8.41
N VAL A 22 -1.41 9.83 9.39
CA VAL A 22 -1.73 11.19 9.88
C VAL A 22 -1.26 12.23 8.85
N PRO A 23 -2.01 13.33 8.61
CA PRO A 23 -1.59 14.38 7.68
C PRO A 23 -0.19 14.92 7.98
N LEU A 24 0.59 15.25 6.94
CA LEU A 24 1.97 15.69 7.09
C LEU A 24 2.12 16.93 7.99
N ALA A 25 1.16 17.86 7.95
CA ALA A 25 1.16 19.03 8.82
C ALA A 25 1.07 18.63 10.32
N SER A 26 0.21 17.67 10.64
CA SER A 26 0.08 17.15 12.02
C SER A 26 1.30 16.34 12.45
N GLN A 27 1.91 15.57 11.53
CA GLN A 27 3.19 14.91 11.80
C GLN A 27 4.29 15.94 12.08
N ARG A 28 4.39 17.01 11.28
CA ARG A 28 5.35 18.11 11.50
C ARG A 28 5.15 18.79 12.87
N ALA A 29 3.91 19.08 13.24
CA ALA A 29 3.60 19.62 14.56
C ALA A 29 4.04 18.68 15.71
N ALA A 30 4.01 17.36 15.50
CA ALA A 30 4.54 16.39 16.47
C ALA A 30 6.07 16.44 16.60
N LEU A 31 6.78 17.01 15.63
CA LEU A 31 8.25 17.11 15.58
C LEU A 31 8.79 18.50 15.92
N GLU A 32 7.92 19.50 16.06
CA GLU A 32 8.31 20.85 16.48
C GLU A 32 8.79 20.88 17.94
N GLN A 33 9.74 21.77 18.23
CA GLN A 33 10.24 22.00 19.59
C GLN A 33 9.11 22.47 20.52
N SER A 34 9.13 22.02 21.77
CA SER A 34 8.11 22.44 22.74
C SER A 34 8.35 23.88 23.19
N THR A 35 7.29 24.68 23.32
CA THR A 35 7.40 26.05 23.82
C THR A 35 7.78 26.06 25.30
N ALA A 36 8.81 26.85 25.67
CA ALA A 36 9.20 27.03 27.06
C ALA A 36 8.03 27.58 27.90
N GLY A 37 7.77 26.98 29.07
CA GLY A 37 6.62 27.31 29.92
C GLY A 37 5.25 26.87 29.35
N GLY A 38 5.24 26.20 28.20
CA GLY A 38 4.04 25.68 27.57
C GLY A 38 3.53 24.35 28.16
N PRO A 39 2.42 23.82 27.62
CA PRO A 39 1.91 22.52 28.03
C PRO A 39 2.91 21.40 27.74
N ARG A 40 2.91 20.35 28.57
CA ARG A 40 3.71 19.15 28.35
C ARG A 40 3.32 18.49 27.04
N LYS A 41 4.27 18.41 26.11
CA LYS A 41 4.11 17.69 24.85
C LYS A 41 4.09 16.18 25.10
N VAL A 42 3.12 15.49 24.52
CA VAL A 42 3.02 14.03 24.48
C VAL A 42 2.86 13.61 23.04
N VAL A 43 3.75 12.73 22.56
CA VAL A 43 3.67 12.17 21.21
C VAL A 43 3.27 10.72 21.31
N LEU A 44 2.13 10.36 20.73
CA LEU A 44 1.69 8.97 20.58
C LEU A 44 2.15 8.50 19.20
N ALA A 45 3.07 7.53 19.18
CA ALA A 45 3.71 7.07 17.95
C ALA A 45 3.64 5.55 17.80
N THR A 46 3.68 5.09 16.55
CA THR A 46 3.98 3.69 16.21
C THR A 46 5.48 3.49 16.00
N SER A 47 5.88 2.37 15.40
CA SER A 47 7.26 2.09 15.01
C SER A 47 7.88 3.13 14.07
N ILE A 48 7.09 4.07 13.51
CA ILE A 48 7.62 5.22 12.76
C ILE A 48 8.58 6.09 13.58
N ALA A 49 8.42 6.12 14.91
CA ALA A 49 9.34 6.83 15.80
C ALA A 49 10.60 6.02 16.16
N GLU A 50 10.70 4.75 15.77
CA GLU A 50 11.85 3.89 16.09
C GLU A 50 13.09 4.25 15.28
N THR A 51 12.91 4.63 14.01
CA THR A 51 14.00 4.94 13.07
C THR A 51 13.87 6.34 12.45
N SER A 52 15.00 7.02 12.26
CA SER A 52 15.16 8.23 11.41
C SER A 52 14.39 9.52 11.75
N ILE A 53 13.48 9.53 12.73
CA ILE A 53 12.78 10.75 13.17
C ILE A 53 13.33 11.20 14.53
N THR A 54 13.66 12.49 14.67
CA THR A 54 14.08 13.08 15.95
C THR A 54 12.91 13.86 16.53
N ILE A 55 12.47 13.48 17.74
CA ILE A 55 11.53 14.27 18.52
C ILE A 55 12.38 15.16 19.45
N PRO A 56 12.45 16.48 19.23
CA PRO A 56 13.17 17.36 20.13
C PRO A 56 12.56 17.31 21.52
N ASP A 57 13.40 17.50 22.54
CA ASP A 57 13.02 17.56 23.96
C ASP A 57 12.46 16.26 24.56
N ALA A 58 12.57 15.13 23.86
CA ALA A 58 12.16 13.84 24.39
C ALA A 58 13.02 13.45 25.60
N SER A 59 12.43 13.49 26.79
CA SER A 59 13.04 13.09 28.06
C SER A 59 12.45 11.79 28.63
N ILE A 60 11.26 11.39 28.18
CA ILE A 60 10.58 10.18 28.64
C ILE A 60 10.09 9.36 27.45
N VAL A 61 10.40 8.06 27.47
CA VAL A 61 9.80 7.07 26.57
C VAL A 61 8.96 6.10 27.39
N ILE A 62 7.73 5.84 26.94
CA ILE A 62 6.87 4.79 27.48
C ILE A 62 6.74 3.73 26.40
N ASP A 63 7.40 2.58 26.60
CA ASP A 63 7.43 1.46 25.67
C ASP A 63 6.38 0.41 26.05
N ALA A 64 5.30 0.34 25.26
CA ALA A 64 4.26 -0.68 25.39
C ALA A 64 4.75 -2.11 25.05
N GLY A 65 5.92 -2.25 24.42
CA GLY A 65 6.53 -3.54 24.10
C GLY A 65 5.85 -4.32 22.98
N ARG A 66 5.00 -3.67 22.18
CA ARG A 66 4.30 -4.26 21.03
C ARG A 66 4.66 -3.55 19.73
N THR A 67 4.49 -4.22 18.61
CA THR A 67 4.62 -3.66 17.26
C THR A 67 3.53 -4.21 16.35
N ARG A 68 3.17 -3.47 15.31
CA ARG A 68 2.21 -3.89 14.28
C ARG A 68 2.98 -4.17 12.99
N VAL A 69 2.90 -5.40 12.52
CA VAL A 69 3.60 -5.86 11.31
C VAL A 69 2.59 -6.42 10.31
N SER A 70 2.89 -6.26 9.02
CA SER A 70 2.19 -6.98 7.96
C SER A 70 2.75 -8.40 7.88
N ALA A 71 1.89 -9.40 8.01
CA ALA A 71 2.26 -10.80 7.92
C ALA A 71 1.49 -11.45 6.76
N TRP A 72 2.23 -12.10 5.85
CA TRP A 72 1.67 -12.87 4.77
C TRP A 72 1.24 -14.26 5.25
N ASP A 73 0.00 -14.63 4.94
CA ASP A 73 -0.46 -16.01 5.07
C ASP A 73 -0.46 -16.69 3.70
N ALA A 74 0.45 -17.64 3.52
CA ALA A 74 0.61 -18.36 2.25
C ALA A 74 -0.61 -19.22 1.88
N ALA A 75 -1.38 -19.70 2.86
CA ALA A 75 -2.54 -20.56 2.63
C ALA A 75 -3.74 -19.76 2.14
N SER A 76 -4.10 -18.69 2.85
CA SER A 76 -5.20 -17.81 2.46
C SER A 76 -4.82 -16.80 1.36
N ARG A 77 -3.52 -16.58 1.14
CA ARG A 77 -2.98 -15.61 0.17
C ARG A 77 -3.36 -14.17 0.51
N VAL A 78 -3.37 -13.86 1.80
CA VAL A 78 -3.74 -12.53 2.30
C VAL A 78 -2.65 -12.03 3.24
N SER A 79 -2.30 -10.75 3.06
CA SER A 79 -1.53 -10.00 4.06
C SER A 79 -2.45 -9.48 5.15
N ALA A 80 -2.14 -9.77 6.40
CA ALA A 80 -2.89 -9.29 7.55
C ALA A 80 -2.00 -8.51 8.51
N LEU A 81 -2.54 -7.44 9.11
CA LEU A 81 -1.85 -6.71 10.16
C LEU A 81 -1.95 -7.47 11.49
N ARG A 82 -0.82 -7.93 12.01
CA ARG A 82 -0.72 -8.61 13.30
C ARG A 82 -0.03 -7.73 14.33
N THR A 83 -0.48 -7.85 15.57
CA THR A 83 0.15 -7.13 16.71
C THR A 83 1.01 -8.11 17.49
N GLU A 84 2.32 -7.96 17.35
CA GLU A 84 3.32 -8.87 17.93
C GLU A 84 4.09 -8.19 19.05
N LEU A 85 4.91 -8.96 19.75
CA LEU A 85 5.88 -8.43 20.70
C LEU A 85 7.02 -7.76 19.92
N ALA A 86 7.40 -6.55 20.31
CA ALA A 86 8.60 -5.91 19.76
C ALA A 86 9.86 -6.73 20.08
N SER A 87 10.81 -6.77 19.14
CA SER A 87 12.13 -7.36 19.35
C SER A 87 12.96 -6.57 20.36
N ALA A 88 14.04 -7.18 20.85
CA ALA A 88 14.96 -6.56 21.78
C ALA A 88 15.66 -5.34 21.17
N ASP A 89 16.04 -5.41 19.89
CA ASP A 89 16.63 -4.28 19.16
C ASP A 89 15.67 -3.09 19.03
N ALA A 90 14.39 -3.33 18.71
CA ALA A 90 13.37 -2.29 18.60
C ALA A 90 13.15 -1.62 19.95
N ALA A 91 13.10 -2.39 21.04
CA ALA A 91 13.03 -1.84 22.39
C ALA A 91 14.28 -1.01 22.76
N ALA A 92 15.46 -1.39 22.27
CA ALA A 92 16.70 -0.63 22.45
C ALA A 92 16.69 0.67 21.61
N GLN A 93 16.21 0.62 20.36
CA GLN A 93 16.05 1.80 19.50
C GLN A 93 15.05 2.80 20.10
N ARG A 94 13.93 2.32 20.65
CA ARG A 94 12.95 3.14 21.40
C ARG A 94 13.61 3.80 22.61
N ALA A 95 14.42 3.06 23.37
CA ALA A 95 15.16 3.61 24.50
C ALA A 95 16.16 4.70 24.08
N GLY A 96 16.83 4.52 22.93
CA GLY A 96 17.76 5.49 22.35
C GLY A 96 17.11 6.79 21.81
N ARG A 97 15.79 6.94 21.97
CA ARG A 97 15.05 8.19 21.63
C ARG A 97 15.13 9.25 22.71
N VAL A 98 15.46 8.85 23.94
CA VAL A 98 15.82 9.78 25.01
C VAL A 98 17.33 9.75 25.23
N GLY A 99 17.86 10.65 26.04
CA GLY A 99 19.29 10.65 26.38
C GLY A 99 20.18 11.46 25.43
N ARG A 100 19.65 11.99 24.32
CA ARG A 100 20.44 12.77 23.34
C ARG A 100 20.71 14.21 23.77
N VAL A 101 19.72 14.83 24.41
CA VAL A 101 19.74 16.26 24.81
C VAL A 101 19.83 16.46 26.32
N GLY A 102 19.92 15.37 27.09
CA GLY A 102 19.96 15.37 28.55
C GLY A 102 19.52 14.02 29.12
N PRO A 103 19.50 13.87 30.46
CA PRO A 103 19.05 12.64 31.12
C PRO A 103 17.66 12.21 30.64
N GLY A 104 17.51 10.92 30.33
CA GLY A 104 16.27 10.35 29.81
C GLY A 104 15.81 9.15 30.62
N THR A 105 14.49 8.98 30.72
CA THR A 105 13.86 7.86 31.43
C THR A 105 13.05 7.00 30.46
N VAL A 106 13.19 5.67 30.57
CA VAL A 106 12.45 4.72 29.75
C VAL A 106 11.59 3.83 30.66
N TYR A 107 10.28 3.91 30.50
CA TYR A 107 9.32 3.04 31.16
C TYR A 107 8.93 1.90 30.22
N ARG A 108 9.23 0.67 30.60
CA ARG A 108 8.82 -0.53 29.84
C ARG A 108 7.60 -1.15 30.49
N LEU A 109 6.50 -1.28 29.75
CA LEU A 109 5.24 -1.82 30.24
C LEU A 109 5.20 -3.35 30.20
N TYR A 110 6.33 -4.00 30.48
CA TYR A 110 6.49 -5.45 30.49
C TYR A 110 7.57 -5.88 31.48
N SER A 111 7.44 -7.08 32.04
CA SER A 111 8.37 -7.60 33.04
C SER A 111 9.75 -7.89 32.45
N ARG A 112 10.77 -7.95 33.32
CA ARG A 112 12.13 -8.37 32.94
C ARG A 112 12.14 -9.79 32.34
N ALA A 113 11.30 -10.70 32.85
CA ALA A 113 11.14 -12.04 32.30
C ALA A 113 10.55 -12.01 30.87
N ALA A 114 9.55 -11.16 30.61
CA ALA A 114 9.02 -10.97 29.26
C ALA A 114 10.06 -10.35 28.32
N ALA A 115 10.87 -9.40 28.81
CA ALA A 115 11.97 -8.82 28.04
C ALA A 115 13.02 -9.87 27.63
N ALA A 116 13.36 -10.79 28.53
CA ALA A 116 14.35 -11.84 28.27
C ALA A 116 13.88 -12.90 27.24
N ARG A 117 12.57 -13.01 26.98
CA ARG A 117 11.99 -13.94 26.01
C ARG A 117 11.77 -13.34 24.62
N ARG A 118 12.09 -12.05 24.41
CA ARG A 118 11.91 -11.39 23.11
C ARG A 118 12.94 -11.89 22.10
N ALA A 119 12.54 -11.97 20.83
CA ALA A 119 13.49 -12.19 19.74
C ALA A 119 14.54 -11.06 19.71
N ALA A 120 15.78 -11.40 19.36
CA ALA A 120 16.87 -10.42 19.32
C ALA A 120 16.59 -9.29 18.32
N ALA A 121 16.17 -9.66 17.12
CA ALA A 121 15.78 -8.75 16.04
C ALA A 121 14.42 -9.16 15.46
N ALA A 122 13.77 -8.23 14.76
CA ALA A 122 12.57 -8.55 14.00
C ALA A 122 12.94 -9.42 12.79
N GLU A 123 12.06 -10.35 12.42
CA GLU A 123 12.28 -11.15 11.21
C GLU A 123 12.36 -10.23 9.97
N PRO A 124 13.25 -10.50 8.99
CA PRO A 124 13.35 -9.69 7.79
C PRO A 124 12.04 -9.69 6.99
N GLU A 125 11.68 -8.56 6.39
CA GLU A 125 10.42 -8.43 5.63
C GLU A 125 10.32 -9.45 4.48
N ILE A 126 11.44 -9.69 3.78
CA ILE A 126 11.54 -10.64 2.67
C ILE A 126 11.14 -12.08 3.04
N VAL A 127 11.19 -12.44 4.33
CA VAL A 127 10.81 -13.78 4.80
C VAL A 127 9.32 -13.89 5.11
N ARG A 128 8.65 -12.76 5.42
CA ARG A 128 7.28 -12.73 5.95
C ARG A 128 6.26 -12.00 5.07
N SER A 129 6.65 -11.55 3.88
CA SER A 129 5.79 -10.86 2.91
C SER A 129 5.55 -11.71 1.65
N SER A 130 4.61 -11.28 0.82
CA SER A 130 4.45 -11.81 -0.54
C SER A 130 5.71 -11.52 -1.35
N LEU A 131 6.25 -12.53 -2.02
CA LEU A 131 7.41 -12.40 -2.89
C LEU A 131 7.02 -12.05 -4.33
N ASP A 132 5.74 -12.01 -4.68
CA ASP A 132 5.30 -11.93 -6.08
C ASP A 132 5.76 -10.61 -6.74
N GLY A 133 5.60 -9.47 -6.06
CA GLY A 133 6.11 -8.18 -6.55
C GLY A 133 7.64 -8.11 -6.58
N LEU A 134 8.31 -8.62 -5.53
CA LEU A 134 9.77 -8.64 -5.44
C LEU A 134 10.40 -9.55 -6.51
N PHE A 135 9.76 -10.68 -6.83
CA PHE A 135 10.21 -11.60 -7.86
C PHE A 135 10.18 -10.95 -9.24
N LEU A 136 9.14 -10.17 -9.58
CA LEU A 136 9.08 -9.43 -10.84
C LEU A 136 10.21 -8.39 -10.94
N GLN A 137 10.48 -7.66 -9.85
CA GLN A 137 11.60 -6.72 -9.79
C GLN A 137 12.95 -7.43 -9.92
N ALA A 138 13.11 -8.58 -9.27
CA ALA A 138 14.32 -9.40 -9.37
C ALA A 138 14.53 -9.94 -10.79
N GLU A 139 13.47 -10.37 -11.48
CA GLU A 139 13.52 -10.79 -12.90
C GLU A 139 13.91 -9.62 -13.82
N GLU A 140 13.40 -8.42 -13.57
CA GLU A 140 13.77 -7.22 -14.32
C GLU A 140 15.27 -6.90 -14.15
N MET A 141 15.77 -7.00 -12.92
CA MET A 141 17.16 -6.71 -12.56
C MET A 141 18.15 -7.79 -13.00
N ALA A 142 17.72 -9.07 -13.04
CA ALA A 142 18.61 -10.19 -13.33
C ALA A 142 19.17 -10.17 -14.76
N ALA A 143 18.60 -9.37 -15.68
CA ALA A 143 19.15 -9.10 -17.03
C ALA A 143 19.55 -10.36 -17.83
N GLY A 144 18.81 -11.46 -17.69
CA GLY A 144 19.09 -12.75 -18.32
C GLY A 144 19.58 -13.85 -17.35
N GLY A 145 19.81 -13.50 -16.08
CA GLY A 145 19.95 -14.45 -14.97
C GLY A 145 18.60 -14.90 -14.39
N SER A 146 18.64 -15.59 -13.25
CA SER A 146 17.43 -16.06 -12.55
C SER A 146 17.09 -15.17 -11.36
N ALA A 147 15.83 -14.73 -11.23
CA ALA A 147 15.39 -14.05 -10.01
C ALA A 147 15.61 -14.89 -8.75
N ALA A 148 15.44 -16.21 -8.84
CA ALA A 148 15.67 -17.11 -7.72
C ALA A 148 17.14 -17.09 -7.25
N ALA A 149 18.09 -17.02 -8.18
CA ALA A 149 19.51 -16.90 -7.86
C ALA A 149 19.84 -15.55 -7.21
N LEU A 150 19.24 -14.47 -7.72
CA LEU A 150 19.41 -13.13 -7.14
C LEU A 150 18.84 -13.04 -5.72
N LEU A 151 17.65 -13.59 -5.51
CA LEU A 151 17.01 -13.63 -4.18
C LEU A 151 17.78 -14.53 -3.21
N ALA A 152 18.40 -15.61 -3.68
CA ALA A 152 19.25 -16.46 -2.83
C ALA A 152 20.55 -15.77 -2.39
N ALA A 153 20.97 -14.71 -3.09
CA ALA A 153 22.19 -13.96 -2.80
C ALA A 153 21.96 -12.74 -1.87
N THR A 154 20.74 -12.51 -1.38
CA THR A 154 20.45 -11.41 -0.44
C THR A 154 21.02 -11.69 0.96
N PRO A 155 21.26 -10.67 1.80
CA PRO A 155 21.82 -10.86 3.15
C PRO A 155 21.03 -11.84 4.01
N ASP A 156 19.69 -11.74 3.93
CA ASP A 156 18.74 -12.67 4.53
C ASP A 156 17.91 -13.30 3.40
N PRO A 157 18.31 -14.48 2.85
CA PRO A 157 17.62 -15.08 1.73
C PRO A 157 16.22 -15.59 2.14
N PRO A 158 15.18 -15.38 1.31
CA PRO A 158 13.86 -15.94 1.58
C PRO A 158 13.87 -17.47 1.47
N PRO A 159 12.88 -18.17 2.09
CA PRO A 159 12.74 -19.60 1.93
C PRO A 159 12.60 -20.00 0.45
N ALA A 160 13.40 -20.97 -0.02
CA ALA A 160 13.40 -21.41 -1.41
C ALA A 160 12.00 -21.87 -1.89
N ALA A 161 11.21 -22.48 -0.99
CA ALA A 161 9.83 -22.88 -1.28
C ALA A 161 8.91 -21.67 -1.58
N ALA A 162 9.11 -20.53 -0.90
CA ALA A 162 8.36 -19.30 -1.14
C ALA A 162 8.74 -18.70 -2.49
N VAL A 163 10.03 -18.67 -2.84
CA VAL A 163 10.54 -18.21 -4.14
C VAL A 163 9.96 -19.06 -5.28
N ALA A 164 10.01 -20.39 -5.14
CA ALA A 164 9.45 -21.31 -6.13
C ALA A 164 7.93 -21.14 -6.30
N LEU A 165 7.21 -20.88 -5.20
CA LEU A 165 5.78 -20.61 -5.24
C LEU A 165 5.47 -19.31 -5.99
N ALA A 166 6.22 -18.23 -5.73
CA ALA A 166 6.07 -16.96 -6.42
C ALA A 166 6.31 -17.10 -7.94
N GLY A 167 7.40 -17.78 -8.32
CA GLY A 167 7.71 -18.05 -9.73
C GLY A 167 6.59 -18.82 -10.44
N ARG A 168 6.05 -19.89 -9.84
CA ARG A 168 4.91 -20.65 -10.39
C ARG A 168 3.66 -19.79 -10.55
N ARG A 169 3.38 -18.91 -9.59
CA ARG A 169 2.22 -18.01 -9.64
C ARG A 169 2.35 -17.00 -10.76
N LEU A 170 3.49 -16.34 -10.86
CA LEU A 170 3.73 -15.35 -11.90
C LEU A 170 3.73 -15.99 -13.29
N LEU A 171 4.15 -17.25 -13.40
CA LEU A 171 4.01 -18.03 -14.63
C LEU A 171 2.53 -18.27 -14.97
N ALA A 172 1.71 -18.69 -14.00
CA ALA A 172 0.27 -18.85 -14.18
C ALA A 172 -0.47 -17.54 -14.47
N LEU A 173 0.05 -16.41 -13.99
CA LEU A 173 -0.44 -15.07 -14.33
C LEU A 173 -0.02 -14.61 -15.73
N GLY A 174 0.91 -15.31 -16.38
CA GLY A 174 1.50 -14.90 -17.65
C GLY A 174 2.44 -13.72 -17.51
N ALA A 175 2.95 -13.43 -16.31
CA ALA A 175 3.87 -12.33 -16.03
C ALA A 175 5.34 -12.71 -16.29
N VAL A 176 5.69 -13.98 -16.12
CA VAL A 176 7.02 -14.53 -16.46
C VAL A 176 6.88 -15.62 -17.51
N ARG A 177 7.92 -15.82 -18.33
CA ARG A 177 8.03 -16.90 -19.30
C ARG A 177 8.59 -18.15 -18.63
N SER A 178 8.19 -19.31 -19.13
CA SER A 178 8.91 -20.55 -18.86
C SER A 178 10.24 -20.51 -19.62
N ALA A 179 11.33 -21.00 -19.02
CA ALA A 179 12.63 -21.11 -19.67
C ALA A 179 12.61 -21.97 -20.95
N ALA A 180 11.54 -22.73 -21.20
CA ALA A 180 11.33 -23.56 -22.38
C ALA A 180 10.45 -22.91 -23.48
N SER A 181 9.96 -21.68 -23.29
CA SER A 181 9.16 -21.01 -24.33
C SER A 181 10.07 -20.15 -25.21
N PRO A 182 10.16 -20.42 -26.53
CA PRO A 182 10.85 -19.50 -27.44
C PRO A 182 10.17 -18.11 -27.38
N PRO A 183 10.91 -17.03 -27.69
CA PRO A 183 10.25 -15.75 -27.96
C PRO A 183 9.19 -15.99 -29.05
N ALA A 184 7.99 -15.45 -28.86
CA ALA A 184 6.96 -15.49 -29.90
C ALA A 184 7.44 -14.65 -31.09
N GLU A 185 8.21 -15.28 -31.98
CA GLU A 185 8.43 -14.82 -33.34
C GLU A 185 7.24 -15.28 -34.18
N GLY A 186 6.60 -14.33 -34.87
CA GLY A 186 5.68 -14.60 -35.98
C GLY A 186 4.30 -15.16 -35.64
N CYS A 187 3.34 -14.29 -35.34
CA CYS A 187 2.02 -14.49 -35.93
C CYS A 187 2.07 -13.79 -37.28
N ASP A 188 2.26 -14.55 -38.35
CA ASP A 188 2.14 -14.05 -39.72
C ASP A 188 0.68 -13.66 -39.96
N GLU A 189 0.37 -12.36 -39.83
CA GLU A 189 -0.79 -11.79 -40.52
C GLU A 189 -0.37 -11.47 -41.96
N GLU A 190 -0.58 -12.44 -42.85
CA GLU A 190 -0.70 -12.15 -44.27
C GLU A 190 -1.90 -11.24 -44.48
N GLY A 191 -1.66 -9.96 -44.79
CA GLY A 191 -2.70 -9.12 -45.39
C GLY A 191 -2.57 -7.61 -45.18
N LEU A 192 -2.02 -6.96 -46.20
CA LEU A 192 -2.36 -5.62 -46.68
C LEU A 192 -1.60 -4.38 -46.12
N LEU A 193 -0.68 -3.90 -46.97
CA LEU A 193 -0.39 -2.50 -47.38
C LEU A 193 1.07 -2.00 -47.21
N PRO A 194 1.54 -1.11 -48.12
CA PRO A 194 2.78 -1.34 -48.88
C PRO A 194 3.98 -0.47 -48.46
N GLU A 195 5.12 -0.87 -49.04
CA GLU A 195 6.45 -0.27 -48.95
C GLU A 195 6.51 1.23 -49.29
N ALA A 196 7.20 1.99 -48.44
CA ALA A 196 7.91 3.21 -48.84
C ALA A 196 9.17 3.38 -47.98
N ALA A 197 10.28 2.90 -48.54
CA ALA A 197 11.66 3.38 -48.48
C ALA A 197 12.13 4.25 -47.28
N SER A 198 13.02 3.63 -46.50
CA SER A 198 14.44 3.99 -46.35
C SER A 198 14.89 5.15 -45.43
N ARG A 199 15.73 4.71 -44.48
CA ARG A 199 16.90 5.37 -43.88
C ARG A 199 16.65 6.42 -42.79
N GLU A 200 16.91 6.02 -41.54
CA GLU A 200 18.01 6.59 -40.73
C GLU A 200 18.31 5.72 -39.48
N GLN A 201 19.54 5.20 -39.46
CA GLN A 201 20.50 5.15 -38.34
C GLN A 201 20.02 4.76 -36.91
N GLY A 202 20.32 3.50 -36.57
CA GLY A 202 21.17 3.15 -35.42
C GLY A 202 20.55 3.21 -34.01
N TYR A 203 20.22 2.04 -33.44
CA TYR A 203 20.36 1.78 -32.00
C TYR A 203 20.76 0.33 -31.73
N SER A 204 22.05 0.18 -31.45
CA SER A 204 22.71 -0.73 -30.49
C SER A 204 21.91 -1.87 -29.86
N SER A 205 22.32 -3.10 -30.21
CA SER A 205 22.81 -4.15 -29.30
C SER A 205 22.20 -4.28 -27.89
N GLY A 206 21.53 -5.42 -27.67
CA GLY A 206 21.65 -6.19 -26.43
C GLY A 206 20.66 -5.89 -25.30
N ARG A 207 19.38 -6.25 -25.48
CA ARG A 207 18.55 -6.65 -24.32
C ARG A 207 18.62 -8.16 -24.21
N GLY A 208 19.37 -8.67 -23.22
CA GLY A 208 19.25 -10.07 -22.81
C GLY A 208 17.77 -10.38 -22.62
N SER A 209 17.32 -11.55 -23.10
CA SER A 209 15.92 -11.96 -23.00
C SER A 209 15.53 -12.02 -21.53
N THR A 210 14.89 -10.97 -21.02
CA THR A 210 14.39 -10.96 -19.64
C THR A 210 13.35 -12.08 -19.52
N GLY A 211 13.27 -12.73 -18.36
CA GLY A 211 12.23 -13.72 -18.09
C GLY A 211 10.82 -13.11 -18.09
N LEU A 212 10.70 -11.78 -18.06
CA LEU A 212 9.43 -11.04 -18.02
C LEU A 212 8.69 -10.99 -19.35
N THR A 213 7.39 -11.25 -19.33
CA THR A 213 6.49 -10.93 -20.44
C THR A 213 6.21 -9.41 -20.50
N ALA A 214 5.55 -8.94 -21.56
CA ALA A 214 5.07 -7.55 -21.61
C ALA A 214 4.12 -7.23 -20.44
N LEU A 215 3.26 -8.19 -20.06
CA LEU A 215 2.42 -8.08 -18.87
C LEU A 215 3.27 -7.98 -17.61
N GLY A 216 4.27 -8.85 -17.44
CA GLY A 216 5.15 -8.83 -16.27
C GLY A 216 5.89 -7.51 -16.09
N ALA A 217 6.41 -6.95 -17.19
CA ALA A 217 7.06 -5.64 -17.16
C ALA A 217 6.11 -4.51 -16.74
N LEU A 218 4.84 -4.55 -17.17
CA LEU A 218 3.83 -3.59 -16.71
C LEU A 218 3.46 -3.80 -15.25
N LEU A 219 3.32 -5.06 -14.79
CA LEU A 219 3.00 -5.35 -13.39
C LEU A 219 4.13 -4.93 -12.45
N ALA A 220 5.40 -5.11 -12.85
CA ALA A 220 6.56 -4.67 -12.09
C ALA A 220 6.62 -3.15 -11.84
N SER A 221 6.02 -2.34 -12.74
CA SER A 221 6.03 -0.88 -12.64
C SER A 221 4.92 -0.30 -11.75
N LEU A 222 3.96 -1.14 -11.33
CA LEU A 222 2.81 -0.73 -10.52
C LEU A 222 3.07 -0.99 -9.02
N PRO A 223 2.75 -0.03 -8.13
CA PRO A 223 2.95 -0.16 -6.69
C PRO A 223 1.81 -0.95 -6.01
N VAL A 224 1.44 -2.10 -6.58
CA VAL A 224 0.41 -3.01 -6.06
C VAL A 224 0.81 -4.46 -6.29
N GLU A 225 0.20 -5.40 -5.57
CA GLU A 225 0.39 -6.82 -5.82
C GLU A 225 0.03 -7.18 -7.28
N PRO A 226 0.72 -8.14 -7.92
CA PRO A 226 0.52 -8.47 -9.34
C PRO A 226 -0.92 -8.83 -9.72
N ASP A 227 -1.67 -9.49 -8.83
CA ASP A 227 -3.09 -9.80 -9.05
C ASP A 227 -3.96 -8.54 -9.16
N VAL A 228 -3.72 -7.57 -8.28
CA VAL A 228 -4.41 -6.27 -8.28
C VAL A 228 -4.00 -5.45 -9.50
N GLY A 229 -2.72 -5.50 -9.87
CA GLY A 229 -2.21 -4.88 -11.10
C GLY A 229 -2.87 -5.47 -12.35
N ARG A 230 -3.04 -6.80 -12.42
CA ARG A 230 -3.71 -7.47 -13.53
C ARG A 230 -5.19 -7.07 -13.61
N MET A 231 -5.89 -7.05 -12.47
CA MET A 231 -7.28 -6.55 -12.39
C MET A 231 -7.37 -5.11 -12.93
N LEU A 232 -6.44 -4.24 -12.53
CA LEU A 232 -6.38 -2.86 -12.99
C LEU A 232 -6.19 -2.76 -14.50
N LEU A 233 -5.23 -3.50 -15.07
CA LEU A 233 -4.95 -3.52 -16.50
C LEU A 233 -6.15 -4.06 -17.31
N LEU A 234 -6.78 -5.14 -16.85
CA LEU A 234 -8.01 -5.66 -17.46
C LEU A 234 -9.14 -4.62 -17.42
N GLY A 235 -9.29 -3.90 -16.31
CA GLY A 235 -10.24 -2.80 -16.21
C GLY A 235 -9.97 -1.68 -17.23
N CYS A 236 -8.71 -1.36 -17.51
CA CYS A 236 -8.36 -0.43 -18.58
C CYS A 236 -8.78 -0.96 -19.96
N LEU A 237 -8.51 -2.23 -20.25
CA LEU A 237 -8.87 -2.88 -21.52
C LEU A 237 -10.40 -2.95 -21.72
N LEU A 238 -11.14 -3.13 -20.63
CA LEU A 238 -12.62 -3.18 -20.64
C LEU A 238 -13.28 -1.79 -20.60
N GLY A 239 -12.51 -0.70 -20.58
CA GLY A 239 -13.05 0.67 -20.51
C GLY A 239 -13.58 1.09 -19.13
N GLU A 240 -13.30 0.32 -18.09
CA GLU A 240 -13.69 0.57 -16.69
C GLU A 240 -12.51 1.02 -15.81
N GLU A 241 -11.51 1.67 -16.41
CA GLU A 241 -10.33 2.24 -15.71
C GLU A 241 -10.70 2.97 -14.41
N PRO A 242 -11.69 3.87 -14.37
CA PRO A 242 -11.98 4.65 -13.16
C PRO A 242 -12.46 3.79 -11.98
N LEU A 243 -13.18 2.69 -12.25
CA LEU A 243 -13.62 1.74 -11.24
C LEU A 243 -12.44 0.87 -10.81
N ALA A 244 -11.73 0.28 -11.77
CA ALA A 244 -10.60 -0.59 -11.52
C ALA A 244 -9.48 0.09 -10.71
N ALA A 245 -9.17 1.35 -11.01
CA ALA A 245 -8.22 2.15 -10.24
C ALA A 245 -8.70 2.44 -8.81
N SER A 246 -10.00 2.56 -8.61
CA SER A 246 -10.59 2.77 -7.28
C SER A 246 -10.58 1.48 -6.46
N LEU A 247 -10.94 0.35 -7.08
CA LEU A 247 -10.85 -0.99 -6.48
C LEU A 247 -9.40 -1.33 -6.11
N ALA A 248 -8.46 -1.11 -7.03
CA ALA A 248 -7.04 -1.33 -6.78
C ALA A 248 -6.53 -0.49 -5.60
N ALA A 249 -6.96 0.77 -5.50
CA ALA A 249 -6.60 1.63 -4.39
C ALA A 249 -7.19 1.17 -3.05
N VAL A 250 -8.43 0.66 -3.03
CA VAL A 250 -9.04 0.08 -1.83
C VAL A 250 -8.28 -1.16 -1.38
N LEU A 251 -7.96 -2.06 -2.31
CA LEU A 251 -7.23 -3.31 -2.01
C LEU A 251 -5.77 -3.04 -1.56
N ALA A 252 -5.14 -2.01 -2.09
CA ALA A 252 -3.78 -1.62 -1.72
C ALA A 252 -3.70 -0.82 -0.41
N THR A 253 -4.83 -0.27 0.07
CA THR A 253 -4.85 0.62 1.24
C THR A 253 -5.38 -0.12 2.46
N PRO A 254 -4.60 -0.24 3.56
CA PRO A 254 -5.08 -0.89 4.77
C PRO A 254 -6.37 -0.25 5.29
N ARG A 255 -7.34 -1.09 5.68
CA ARG A 255 -8.66 -0.68 6.23
C ARG A 255 -9.54 0.15 5.30
N ALA A 256 -9.15 0.41 4.04
CA ALA A 256 -9.98 1.18 3.12
C ALA A 256 -11.33 0.50 2.82
N LEU A 257 -11.45 -0.82 2.98
CA LEU A 257 -12.74 -1.51 2.88
C LEU A 257 -13.77 -1.00 3.90
N ALA A 258 -13.34 -0.53 5.08
CA ALA A 258 -14.24 0.05 6.08
C ALA A 258 -14.94 1.33 5.60
N LEU A 259 -14.43 1.97 4.53
CA LEU A 259 -15.09 3.13 3.91
C LEU A 259 -16.45 2.75 3.30
N ALA A 260 -16.70 1.47 3.01
CA ALA A 260 -18.00 0.99 2.54
C ALA A 260 -19.14 1.36 3.50
N ALA A 261 -18.86 1.32 4.82
CA ALA A 261 -19.84 1.66 5.85
C ALA A 261 -20.21 3.16 5.87
N LEU A 262 -19.40 4.02 5.25
CA LEU A 262 -19.66 5.47 5.15
C LEU A 262 -20.57 5.82 3.98
N VAL A 263 -20.88 4.86 3.11
CA VAL A 263 -21.71 5.07 1.92
C VAL A 263 -23.14 4.64 2.26
N PRO A 264 -24.09 5.60 2.37
CA PRO A 264 -25.51 5.29 2.44
C PRO A 264 -25.94 4.25 1.40
N ARG A 265 -26.65 3.22 1.83
CA ARG A 265 -27.19 2.15 0.96
C ARG A 265 -28.53 2.54 0.31
N ASP A 266 -28.96 3.78 0.45
CA ASP A 266 -30.19 4.29 -0.16
C ASP A 266 -29.96 4.62 -1.65
N ALA A 267 -30.83 4.11 -2.51
CA ALA A 267 -30.71 4.17 -3.97
C ALA A 267 -30.64 5.61 -4.54
N SER A 268 -31.01 6.64 -3.77
CA SER A 268 -31.08 8.03 -4.20
C SER A 268 -29.77 8.83 -4.05
N SER A 269 -28.90 8.49 -3.11
CA SER A 269 -27.76 9.35 -2.75
C SER A 269 -26.54 9.21 -3.68
N TYR A 270 -26.45 8.11 -4.44
CA TYR A 270 -25.30 7.81 -5.33
C TYR A 270 -25.68 7.50 -6.78
N SER A 271 -26.85 7.95 -7.23
CA SER A 271 -27.31 7.92 -8.63
C SER A 271 -26.26 8.45 -9.64
N SER A 272 -25.31 9.29 -9.21
CA SER A 272 -24.21 9.79 -10.07
C SER A 272 -23.08 8.78 -10.34
N SER A 273 -22.99 7.66 -9.60
CA SER A 273 -22.04 6.58 -9.88
C SER A 273 -22.82 5.33 -10.32
N SER A 274 -22.82 5.07 -11.62
CA SER A 274 -23.46 3.90 -12.26
C SER A 274 -23.08 2.55 -11.65
N TRP A 275 -22.05 2.50 -10.81
CA TRP A 275 -21.48 1.29 -10.21
C TRP A 275 -22.25 0.81 -8.96
N ALA A 276 -22.88 1.70 -8.20
CA ALA A 276 -23.56 1.35 -6.93
C ALA A 276 -25.07 1.08 -7.10
N ALA A 277 -25.66 1.43 -8.25
CA ALA A 277 -27.09 1.39 -8.47
C ALA A 277 -27.69 -0.05 -8.58
N SER A 278 -26.85 -1.08 -8.74
CA SER A 278 -27.31 -2.46 -9.01
C SER A 278 -27.12 -3.45 -7.86
N SER A 279 -26.53 -3.07 -6.72
CA SER A 279 -26.25 -4.04 -5.63
C SER A 279 -27.25 -3.92 -4.47
N ALA A 280 -28.44 -4.50 -4.64
CA ALA A 280 -29.44 -4.60 -3.56
C ALA A 280 -29.12 -5.69 -2.51
N ALA A 281 -28.11 -6.55 -2.75
CA ALA A 281 -27.68 -7.58 -1.82
C ALA A 281 -26.35 -7.22 -1.14
N SER A 282 -26.26 -7.39 0.19
CA SER A 282 -25.02 -7.25 0.95
C SER A 282 -24.11 -8.45 0.69
N SER A 283 -23.16 -8.27 -0.22
CA SER A 283 -22.06 -9.22 -0.44
C SER A 283 -20.73 -8.49 -0.24
N ASP A 284 -19.64 -9.22 0.02
CA ASP A 284 -18.30 -8.64 0.13
C ASP A 284 -17.91 -7.86 -1.14
N ALA A 285 -18.39 -8.30 -2.31
CA ALA A 285 -18.21 -7.59 -3.58
C ALA A 285 -18.97 -6.25 -3.61
N SER A 286 -20.17 -6.18 -3.01
CA SER A 286 -20.94 -4.95 -2.87
C SER A 286 -20.20 -3.93 -1.99
N ASP A 287 -19.61 -4.37 -0.88
CA ASP A 287 -18.85 -3.50 0.02
C ASP A 287 -17.56 -2.98 -0.64
N LEU A 288 -16.90 -3.81 -1.45
CA LEU A 288 -15.74 -3.38 -2.23
C LEU A 288 -16.10 -2.28 -3.26
N ILE A 289 -17.25 -2.40 -3.92
CA ILE A 289 -17.76 -1.38 -4.86
C ILE A 289 -18.12 -0.09 -4.12
N LEU A 290 -18.76 -0.19 -2.94
CA LEU A 290 -19.10 0.98 -2.12
C LEU A 290 -17.83 1.70 -1.65
N ALA A 291 -16.84 0.97 -1.14
CA ALA A 291 -15.54 1.54 -0.78
C ALA A 291 -14.85 2.19 -1.99
N ALA A 292 -14.91 1.57 -3.17
CA ALA A 292 -14.38 2.15 -4.40
C ALA A 292 -15.13 3.44 -4.80
N ALA A 293 -16.45 3.51 -4.63
CA ALA A 293 -17.23 4.72 -4.86
C ALA A 293 -16.86 5.85 -3.89
N ALA A 294 -16.64 5.52 -2.61
CA ALA A 294 -16.17 6.43 -1.57
C ALA A 294 -14.81 7.06 -1.95
N VAL A 295 -13.85 6.20 -2.35
CA VAL A 295 -12.53 6.63 -2.85
C VAL A 295 -12.67 7.42 -4.15
N ALA A 296 -13.62 7.06 -5.01
CA ALA A 296 -13.81 7.69 -6.31
C ALA A 296 -14.23 9.16 -6.19
N GLY A 297 -15.11 9.47 -5.23
CA GLY A 297 -15.56 10.81 -4.83
C GLY A 297 -15.86 11.75 -6.00
N ARG A 298 -17.11 11.79 -6.49
CA ARG A 298 -17.56 12.76 -7.50
C ARG A 298 -18.58 13.74 -6.91
N GLY A 299 -18.44 15.03 -7.22
CA GLY A 299 -19.44 16.07 -6.92
C GLY A 299 -19.68 16.34 -5.42
N GLY A 300 -20.88 16.83 -5.09
CA GLY A 300 -21.28 17.25 -3.73
C GLY A 300 -21.19 16.16 -2.65
N ALA A 301 -21.18 14.87 -3.03
CA ALA A 301 -21.01 13.75 -2.11
C ALA A 301 -19.59 13.65 -1.52
N ALA A 302 -18.57 14.23 -2.18
CA ALA A 302 -17.18 14.11 -1.72
C ALA A 302 -16.92 14.83 -0.38
N ALA A 303 -17.61 15.96 -0.14
CA ALA A 303 -17.52 16.71 1.12
C ALA A 303 -18.23 15.99 2.27
N SER A 304 -19.44 15.47 2.01
CA SER A 304 -20.19 14.66 2.97
C SER A 304 -19.41 13.41 3.41
N LEU A 305 -18.83 12.70 2.44
CA LEU A 305 -18.01 11.52 2.72
C LEU A 305 -16.72 11.86 3.49
N ALA A 306 -16.08 13.00 3.21
CA ALA A 306 -14.92 13.44 3.97
C ALA A 306 -15.27 13.75 5.43
N ALA A 307 -16.43 14.36 5.68
CA ALA A 307 -16.95 14.61 7.02
C ALA A 307 -17.29 13.29 7.75
N ALA A 308 -17.96 12.36 7.08
CA ALA A 308 -18.27 11.03 7.63
C ALA A 308 -17.00 10.23 7.95
N ALA A 309 -15.99 10.29 7.09
CA ALA A 309 -14.69 9.68 7.34
C ALA A 309 -13.99 10.34 8.54
N GLY A 310 -14.13 11.66 8.72
CA GLY A 310 -13.69 12.37 9.93
C GLY A 310 -14.33 11.83 11.21
N ALA A 311 -15.66 11.72 11.21
CA ALA A 311 -16.40 11.20 12.36
C ALA A 311 -16.07 9.73 12.69
N ALA A 312 -15.80 8.92 11.67
CA ALA A 312 -15.46 7.50 11.83
C ALA A 312 -13.96 7.22 12.08
N GLY A 313 -13.11 8.26 12.08
CA GLY A 313 -11.66 8.10 12.22
C GLY A 313 -10.99 7.40 11.01
N LEU A 314 -11.58 7.54 9.82
CA LEU A 314 -11.12 6.96 8.55
C LEU A 314 -10.63 8.01 7.54
N SER A 315 -10.46 9.28 7.94
CA SER A 315 -10.00 10.35 7.03
C SER A 315 -8.66 10.05 6.38
N ALA A 316 -7.77 9.41 7.14
CA ALA A 316 -6.45 9.04 6.71
C ALA A 316 -6.48 7.95 5.63
N GLU A 317 -7.28 6.90 5.85
CA GLU A 317 -7.52 5.80 4.92
C GLU A 317 -8.14 6.32 3.62
N LEU A 318 -9.14 7.20 3.70
CA LEU A 318 -9.75 7.82 2.53
C LEU A 318 -8.77 8.67 1.73
N ALA A 319 -7.95 9.48 2.41
CA ALA A 319 -6.94 10.32 1.77
C ALA A 319 -5.84 9.48 1.09
N LEU A 320 -5.35 8.44 1.78
CA LEU A 320 -4.35 7.53 1.24
C LEU A 320 -4.87 6.77 0.03
N ALA A 321 -6.07 6.18 0.11
CA ALA A 321 -6.67 5.47 -1.01
C ALA A 321 -6.89 6.40 -2.22
N ARG A 322 -7.30 7.65 -2.00
CA ARG A 322 -7.40 8.65 -3.09
C ARG A 322 -6.05 8.96 -3.72
N ALA A 323 -4.99 9.11 -2.91
CA ALA A 323 -3.65 9.35 -3.39
C ALA A 323 -3.11 8.16 -4.21
N VAL A 324 -3.26 6.94 -3.71
CA VAL A 324 -2.89 5.68 -4.39
C VAL A 324 -3.63 5.57 -5.73
N ARG A 325 -4.95 5.80 -5.73
CA ARG A 325 -5.76 5.82 -6.96
C ARG A 325 -5.18 6.79 -8.00
N LEU A 326 -4.90 8.03 -7.61
CA LEU A 326 -4.34 9.03 -8.52
C LEU A 326 -2.96 8.63 -9.02
N ASP A 327 -2.13 8.02 -8.19
CA ASP A 327 -0.80 7.53 -8.58
C ASP A 327 -0.88 6.41 -9.63
N LEU A 328 -1.72 5.41 -9.40
CA LEU A 328 -1.98 4.32 -10.34
C LEU A 328 -2.42 4.86 -11.70
N ARG A 329 -3.38 5.80 -11.71
CA ARG A 329 -3.86 6.43 -12.94
C ARG A 329 -2.76 7.21 -13.68
N ARG A 330 -1.86 7.88 -12.95
CA ARG A 330 -0.71 8.57 -13.56
C ARG A 330 0.27 7.58 -14.18
N ARG A 331 0.55 6.45 -13.53
CA ARG A 331 1.44 5.39 -14.05
C ARG A 331 0.84 4.74 -15.29
N LEU A 332 -0.44 4.37 -15.26
CA LEU A 332 -1.16 3.83 -16.40
C LEU A 332 -1.07 4.74 -17.64
N ARG A 333 -1.29 6.05 -17.46
CA ARG A 333 -1.15 7.03 -18.55
C ARG A 333 0.26 7.08 -19.14
N ARG A 334 1.31 6.94 -18.32
CA ARG A 334 2.70 6.87 -18.82
C ARG A 334 2.95 5.63 -19.67
N HIS A 335 2.23 4.54 -19.42
CA HIS A 335 2.28 3.31 -20.20
C HIS A 335 1.27 3.29 -21.37
N GLY A 336 0.69 4.43 -21.73
CA GLY A 336 -0.20 4.53 -22.89
C GLY A 336 -1.66 4.11 -22.64
N PHE A 337 -2.01 3.72 -21.41
CA PHE A 337 -3.41 3.47 -21.06
C PHE A 337 -4.16 4.79 -20.88
N ALA A 338 -4.85 5.23 -21.93
CA ALA A 338 -5.79 6.33 -21.88
C ALA A 338 -7.19 5.82 -21.50
N PRO A 339 -7.98 6.56 -20.70
CA PRO A 339 -9.36 6.20 -20.46
C PRO A 339 -10.11 6.20 -21.80
N LEU A 340 -10.66 5.05 -22.18
CA LEU A 340 -11.57 4.96 -23.32
C LEU A 340 -12.71 5.94 -23.07
N ARG A 341 -12.86 6.96 -23.94
CA ARG A 341 -14.08 7.78 -23.92
C ARG A 341 -15.22 6.82 -24.20
N ARG A 342 -16.12 6.64 -23.23
CA ARG A 342 -17.42 5.99 -23.50
C ARG A 342 -18.06 6.80 -24.62
N VAL A 343 -18.04 6.26 -25.84
CA VAL A 343 -18.92 6.73 -26.90
C VAL A 343 -20.31 6.44 -26.38
N ALA A 344 -21.09 7.48 -26.08
CA ALA A 344 -22.49 7.29 -25.76
C ALA A 344 -23.12 6.48 -26.90
N PRO A 345 -23.94 5.44 -26.62
CA PRO A 345 -24.64 4.76 -27.68
C PRO A 345 -25.40 5.82 -28.47
N ARG A 346 -25.07 5.99 -29.76
CA ARG A 346 -25.91 6.76 -30.67
C ARG A 346 -27.20 5.99 -30.73
N HIS A 347 -28.22 6.44 -29.99
CA HIS A 347 -29.59 6.12 -30.33
C HIS A 347 -29.82 6.75 -31.70
N GLU A 348 -29.49 6.02 -32.77
CA GLU A 348 -30.08 6.28 -34.07
C GLU A 348 -31.57 5.99 -33.91
N ALA A 349 -32.33 7.06 -33.75
CA ALA A 349 -33.76 7.04 -33.92
C ALA A 349 -34.03 6.60 -35.36
N PHE A 350 -34.29 5.31 -35.56
CA PHE A 350 -35.06 4.85 -36.69
C PHE A 350 -36.51 5.30 -36.44
N GLU A 351 -36.82 6.53 -36.82
CA GLU A 351 -38.20 6.92 -37.11
C GLU A 351 -38.51 6.43 -38.52
N SER A 352 -39.40 5.44 -38.60
CA SER A 352 -40.14 5.02 -39.80
C SER A 352 -41.34 5.92 -40.04
#